data_AF-A0A4Z0YZL7-F1
#
_entry.id   AF-A0A4Z0YZL7-F1
#
_cell.length_a   1.000
_cell.length_b   1.000
_cell.length_c   1.000
_cell.angle_alpha   90.00
_cell.angle_beta   90.00
_cell.angle_gamma   90.00
#
_symmetry.space_group_name_H-M   'P 1'
#
loop_
_entity.id
_entity.type
_entity.pdbx_description
1 polymer ?
#
loop_
_entity_poly.entity_id
_entity_poly.type
_entity_poly.pdbx_seq_one_letter_code
_entity_poly.pdbx_strand_id
1 'polypeptide(L)'
;MVCWRRWKGKRAGLTADEISGNIFAINFAGHDMIVIALHFALTLLAAHQDVQEWMHEDIIAVFGEPGNDEWAYGAFTKLNRCHAVFLETLRLFVPITGVPKMSTKRAVNLQVGDQTVPILPDIEAFPNLLGIQTDARYWGRALRVAAVAVDSTLWGSWRGRAKCVGEKFSQVEGVAVLARLLHHHQLRVERDDWETGEDAKARTLGRLNDVNNNSLLRMNHAERLKLQNEYNVAMFVALFEIPNFESTFSIRI
;
A
#
# COMPACT_ATOMS: atom_id res chain seq x y z
N MET A 1 12.52 12.44 13.72
CA MET A 1 12.66 13.51 12.71
C MET A 1 13.99 13.29 11.98
N VAL A 2 13.97 12.71 10.77
CA VAL A 2 15.21 12.45 10.00
C VAL A 2 15.72 13.78 9.46
N CYS A 3 16.77 14.31 10.09
CA CYS A 3 17.38 15.57 9.71
C CYS A 3 18.34 15.35 8.53
N TRP A 4 17.83 15.53 7.31
CA TRP A 4 18.67 15.62 6.13
C TRP A 4 19.44 16.95 6.16
N ARG A 5 20.62 16.95 6.80
CA ARG A 5 21.52 18.12 6.79
C ARG A 5 21.94 18.42 5.35
N ARG A 6 21.83 19.69 4.96
CA ARG A 6 22.33 20.20 3.68
C ARG A 6 23.85 20.08 3.65
N TRP A 7 24.35 19.31 2.69
CA TRP A 7 25.78 19.15 2.39
C TRP A 7 26.47 20.51 2.23
N LYS A 8 27.47 20.77 3.08
CA LYS A 8 28.45 21.86 2.93
C LYS A 8 29.86 21.28 3.10
N GLY A 9 30.49 20.84 2.02
CA GLY A 9 31.87 20.33 2.03
C GLY A 9 32.20 19.43 0.84
N LYS A 10 33.48 19.28 0.49
CA LYS A 10 34.00 18.46 -0.62
C LYS A 10 33.63 16.97 -0.45
N ARG A 11 33.44 16.26 -1.58
CA ARG A 11 33.10 14.82 -1.74
C ARG A 11 33.74 13.86 -0.71
N ALA A 12 33.18 13.78 0.48
CA ALA A 12 33.38 12.69 1.43
C ALA A 12 32.22 11.66 1.26
N GLY A 13 32.52 10.36 1.32
CA GLY A 13 31.46 9.36 1.38
C GLY A 13 30.67 9.45 2.69
N LEU A 14 29.60 8.65 2.81
CA LEU A 14 28.91 8.48 4.09
C LEU A 14 29.83 7.73 5.07
N THR A 15 29.80 8.11 6.35
CA THR A 15 30.50 7.35 7.40
C THR A 15 29.79 6.01 7.65
N ALA A 16 30.46 5.06 8.31
CA ALA A 16 29.85 3.78 8.68
C ALA A 16 28.58 3.96 9.55
N ASP A 17 28.59 4.93 10.46
CA ASP A 17 27.44 5.26 11.30
C ASP A 17 26.29 5.87 10.49
N GLU A 18 26.60 6.75 9.52
CA GLU A 18 25.59 7.32 8.62
C GLU A 18 25.00 6.24 7.70
N ILE A 19 25.80 5.30 7.20
CA ILE A 19 25.32 4.16 6.42
C ILE A 19 24.39 3.30 7.27
N SER A 20 24.80 2.94 8.48
CA SER A 20 24.02 2.10 9.39
C SER A 20 22.70 2.77 9.77
N GLY A 21 22.73 4.07 10.09
CA GLY A 21 21.54 4.86 10.40
C GLY A 21 20.58 4.98 9.22
N ASN A 22 21.09 5.14 7.99
CA ASN A 22 20.26 5.18 6.79
C ASN A 22 19.63 3.82 6.48
N ILE A 23 20.38 2.72 6.60
CA ILE A 23 19.85 1.35 6.43
C ILE A 23 18.71 1.11 7.42
N PHE A 24 18.92 1.43 8.70
CA PHE A 24 17.88 1.30 9.72
C PHE A 24 16.64 2.13 9.37
N ALA A 25 16.81 3.40 8.97
CA ALA A 25 15.69 4.28 8.63
C ALA A 25 14.91 3.78 7.40
N ILE A 26 15.59 3.26 6.37
CA ILE A 26 14.95 2.71 5.16
C ILE A 26 14.17 1.44 5.49
N ASN A 27 14.77 0.51 6.24
CA ASN A 27 14.11 -0.73 6.63
C ASN A 27 12.89 -0.45 7.50
N PHE A 28 13.03 0.40 8.52
CA PHE A 28 11.92 0.78 9.39
C PHE A 28 10.77 1.47 8.62
N ALA A 29 11.11 2.39 7.71
CA ALA A 29 10.11 3.10 6.92
C ALA A 29 9.43 2.21 5.87
N GLY A 30 10.12 1.20 5.33
CA GLY A 30 9.60 0.33 4.27
C GLY A 30 8.79 -0.86 4.82
N HIS A 31 9.30 -1.51 5.86
CA HIS A 31 8.77 -2.79 6.36
C HIS A 31 7.27 -2.72 6.69
N ASP A 32 6.88 -1.83 7.59
CA ASP A 32 5.49 -1.77 8.04
C ASP A 32 4.55 -1.30 6.92
N MET A 33 5.01 -0.43 6.02
CA MET A 33 4.18 0.13 4.96
C MET A 33 3.81 -0.92 3.91
N ILE A 34 4.78 -1.74 3.48
CA ILE A 34 4.52 -2.75 2.46
C ILE A 34 3.68 -3.90 3.02
N VAL A 35 3.92 -4.30 4.27
CA VAL A 35 3.10 -5.33 4.94
C VAL A 35 1.65 -4.87 5.04
N ILE A 36 1.41 -3.63 5.46
CA ILE A 36 0.05 -3.06 5.54
C ILE A 36 -0.59 -3.02 4.14
N ALA A 37 0.12 -2.52 3.13
CA ALA A 37 -0.40 -2.40 1.78
C ALA A 37 -0.79 -3.78 1.19
N LEU A 38 0.07 -4.78 1.34
CA LEU A 38 -0.20 -6.15 0.90
C LEU A 38 -1.36 -6.76 1.68
N HIS A 39 -1.44 -6.53 3.00
CA HIS A 39 -2.52 -7.05 3.84
C HIS A 39 -3.92 -6.56 3.37
N PHE A 40 -4.05 -5.27 3.04
CA PHE A 40 -5.26 -4.72 2.45
C PHE A 40 -5.50 -5.26 1.02
N ALA A 41 -4.46 -5.33 0.18
CA ALA A 41 -4.59 -5.79 -1.21
C ALA A 41 -5.09 -7.25 -1.28
N LEU A 42 -4.46 -8.15 -0.51
CA LEU A 42 -4.81 -9.57 -0.47
C LEU A 42 -6.24 -9.79 0.04
N THR A 43 -6.65 -9.03 1.05
CA THR A 43 -8.01 -9.12 1.61
C THR A 43 -9.06 -8.61 0.63
N LEU A 44 -8.79 -7.50 -0.08
CA LEU A 44 -9.64 -6.99 -1.16
C LEU A 44 -9.75 -8.00 -2.29
N LEU A 45 -8.63 -8.57 -2.74
CA LEU A 45 -8.61 -9.57 -3.82
C LEU A 45 -9.36 -10.84 -3.45
N ALA A 46 -9.26 -11.30 -2.20
CA ALA A 46 -10.03 -12.44 -1.72
C ALA A 46 -11.55 -12.15 -1.71
N ALA A 47 -11.96 -10.93 -1.38
CA ALA A 47 -13.35 -10.51 -1.39
C ALA A 47 -13.90 -10.19 -2.81
N HIS A 48 -13.03 -9.87 -3.76
CA HIS A 48 -13.36 -9.48 -5.13
C HIS A 48 -12.74 -10.43 -6.15
N GLN A 49 -13.32 -11.62 -6.28
CA GLN A 49 -12.86 -12.67 -7.20
C GLN A 49 -12.84 -12.22 -8.67
N ASP A 50 -13.79 -11.37 -9.06
CA ASP A 50 -13.86 -10.74 -10.38
C ASP A 50 -12.61 -9.91 -10.70
N VAL A 51 -12.13 -9.15 -9.70
CA VAL A 51 -10.90 -8.35 -9.82
C VAL A 51 -9.66 -9.24 -9.82
N GLN A 52 -9.67 -10.28 -8.98
CA GLN A 52 -8.55 -11.22 -8.90
C GLN A 52 -8.35 -11.99 -10.20
N GLU A 53 -9.44 -12.46 -10.82
CA GLU A 53 -9.41 -13.14 -12.12
C GLU A 53 -9.01 -12.19 -13.25
N TRP A 54 -9.56 -10.97 -13.25
CA TRP A 54 -9.11 -9.91 -14.16
C TRP A 54 -7.61 -9.63 -14.02
N MET A 55 -7.06 -9.62 -12.80
CA MET A 55 -5.62 -9.44 -12.61
C MET A 55 -4.82 -10.68 -13.05
N HIS A 56 -5.33 -11.88 -12.79
CA HIS A 56 -4.69 -13.14 -13.17
C HIS A 56 -4.53 -13.29 -14.69
N GLU A 57 -5.52 -12.87 -15.48
CA GLU A 57 -5.41 -12.83 -16.95
C GLU A 57 -4.17 -12.04 -17.44
N ASP A 58 -3.83 -10.93 -16.77
CA ASP A 58 -2.64 -10.13 -17.10
C ASP A 58 -1.34 -10.88 -16.79
N ILE A 59 -1.33 -11.59 -15.66
CA ILE A 59 -0.18 -12.37 -15.19
C ILE A 59 0.09 -13.50 -16.20
N ILE A 60 -0.94 -14.25 -16.57
CA ILE A 60 -0.84 -15.33 -17.56
C ILE A 60 -0.46 -14.78 -18.93
N ALA A 61 -0.99 -13.63 -19.35
CA ALA A 61 -0.61 -13.02 -20.62
C ALA A 61 0.88 -12.61 -20.67
N VAL A 62 1.49 -12.24 -19.55
CA VAL A 62 2.89 -11.81 -19.47
C VAL A 62 3.85 -12.98 -19.25
N PHE A 63 3.48 -13.96 -18.42
CA PHE A 63 4.37 -15.03 -17.97
C PHE A 63 4.01 -16.44 -18.46
N GLY A 64 2.83 -16.61 -19.06
CA GLY A 64 2.28 -17.91 -19.42
C GLY A 64 1.69 -18.64 -18.21
N GLU A 65 1.50 -19.94 -18.36
CA GLU A 65 1.04 -20.81 -17.27
C GLU A 65 2.14 -21.05 -16.21
N PRO A 66 1.76 -21.36 -14.96
CA PRO A 66 2.66 -21.84 -13.93
C PRO A 66 3.63 -22.93 -14.41
N GLY A 67 4.94 -22.69 -14.24
CA GLY A 67 5.98 -23.66 -14.59
C GLY A 67 7.34 -23.06 -14.92
N ASN A 68 7.37 -21.82 -15.42
CA ASN A 68 8.62 -21.05 -15.54
C ASN A 68 8.64 -19.86 -14.58
N ASP A 69 9.51 -19.97 -13.59
CA ASP A 69 9.62 -19.03 -12.49
C ASP A 69 10.75 -18.01 -12.65
N GLU A 70 11.45 -18.05 -13.79
CA GLU A 70 12.48 -17.08 -14.14
C GLU A 70 11.87 -15.82 -14.76
N TRP A 71 11.55 -14.85 -13.91
CA TRP A 71 10.92 -13.59 -14.33
C TRP A 71 11.93 -12.47 -14.48
N ALA A 72 12.00 -11.86 -15.67
CA ALA A 72 12.83 -10.68 -15.90
C ALA A 72 12.22 -9.44 -15.23
N TYR A 73 13.05 -8.58 -14.64
CA TYR A 73 12.61 -7.32 -14.01
C TYR A 73 11.76 -6.44 -14.95
N GLY A 74 12.13 -6.37 -16.24
CA GLY A 74 11.39 -5.59 -17.23
C GLY A 74 9.99 -6.13 -17.57
N ALA A 75 9.64 -7.35 -17.14
CA ALA A 75 8.30 -7.89 -17.33
C ALA A 75 7.28 -7.26 -16.36
N PHE A 76 7.71 -6.89 -15.15
CA PHE A 76 6.80 -6.31 -14.13
C PHE A 76 6.21 -4.95 -14.55
N THR A 77 6.82 -4.23 -15.48
CA THR A 77 6.25 -2.99 -16.02
C THR A 77 5.07 -3.25 -16.97
N LYS A 78 4.85 -4.50 -17.40
CA LYS A 78 3.74 -4.88 -18.27
C LYS A 78 2.48 -5.28 -17.51
N LEU A 79 2.59 -5.55 -16.20
CA LEU A 79 1.50 -5.97 -15.32
C LEU A 79 0.58 -4.82 -14.92
N ASN A 80 -0.03 -4.16 -15.91
CA ASN A 80 -0.82 -2.95 -15.72
C ASN A 80 -1.99 -3.17 -14.74
N ARG A 81 -2.60 -4.37 -14.75
CA ARG A 81 -3.71 -4.70 -13.85
C ARG A 81 -3.23 -4.88 -12.40
N CYS A 82 -2.06 -5.48 -12.20
CA CYS A 82 -1.43 -5.57 -10.87
C CYS A 82 -1.07 -4.19 -10.32
N HIS A 83 -0.49 -3.32 -11.16
CA HIS A 83 -0.22 -1.91 -10.78
C HIS A 83 -1.52 -1.21 -10.40
N ALA A 84 -2.59 -1.41 -11.17
CA ALA A 84 -3.88 -0.79 -10.89
C ALA A 84 -4.48 -1.23 -9.56
N VAL A 85 -4.47 -2.53 -9.26
CA VAL A 85 -4.93 -3.07 -7.98
C VAL A 85 -4.10 -2.55 -6.81
N PHE A 86 -2.77 -2.57 -6.93
CA PHE A 86 -1.88 -2.14 -5.85
C PHE A 86 -2.07 -0.65 -5.55
N LEU A 87 -2.16 0.18 -6.60
CA LEU A 87 -2.43 1.60 -6.46
C LEU A 87 -3.84 1.86 -5.91
N GLU A 88 -4.89 1.20 -6.41
CA GLU A 88 -6.23 1.38 -5.84
C GLU A 88 -6.31 0.98 -4.36
N THR A 89 -5.56 -0.05 -3.95
CA THR A 89 -5.43 -0.43 -2.54
C THR A 89 -4.82 0.70 -1.71
N LEU A 90 -3.68 1.24 -2.14
CA LEU A 90 -2.99 2.34 -1.46
C LEU A 90 -3.81 3.64 -1.44
N ARG A 91 -4.72 3.84 -2.40
CA ARG A 91 -5.67 4.96 -2.39
C ARG A 91 -6.70 4.79 -1.27
N LEU A 92 -7.34 3.63 -1.20
CA LEU A 92 -8.41 3.37 -0.22
C LEU A 92 -7.88 3.23 1.21
N PHE A 93 -6.72 2.60 1.34
CA PHE A 93 -6.11 2.23 2.60
C PHE A 93 -4.69 2.78 2.68
N VAL A 94 -4.56 4.10 2.56
CA VAL A 94 -3.25 4.77 2.62
C VAL A 94 -2.60 4.54 4.00
N PRO A 95 -1.43 3.87 4.09
CA PRO A 95 -0.82 3.58 5.40
C PRO A 95 -0.46 4.83 6.18
N ILE A 96 -0.04 5.91 5.50
CA ILE A 96 0.19 7.23 6.08
C ILE A 96 -1.02 8.11 5.78
N THR A 97 -1.85 8.36 6.79
CA THR A 97 -3.09 9.14 6.66
C THR A 97 -2.89 10.65 6.64
N GLY A 98 -1.72 11.15 7.05
CA GLY A 98 -1.37 12.56 6.99
C GLY A 98 0.13 12.79 7.09
N VAL A 99 0.63 13.83 6.41
CA VAL A 99 2.05 14.19 6.44
C VAL A 99 2.23 15.51 7.18
N PRO A 100 2.79 15.52 8.40
CA PRO A 100 2.98 16.75 9.16
C PRO A 100 3.79 17.76 8.36
N LYS A 101 3.32 19.01 8.35
CA LYS A 101 4.00 20.18 7.80
C LYS A 101 4.09 21.24 8.88
N MET A 102 5.25 21.86 8.99
CA MET A 102 5.47 23.01 9.85
C MET A 102 5.58 24.26 8.99
N SER A 103 4.85 25.32 9.34
CA SER A 103 5.04 26.63 8.73
C SER A 103 6.41 27.22 9.13
N THR A 104 6.89 28.17 8.32
CA THR A 104 8.18 28.82 8.62
C THR A 104 8.07 29.78 9.80
N LYS A 105 9.19 30.38 10.22
CA LYS A 105 9.19 31.48 11.20
C LYS A 105 8.48 32.77 10.73
N ARG A 106 7.89 32.75 9.54
CA ARG A 106 7.13 33.85 8.96
C ARG A 106 5.77 33.33 8.51
N ALA A 107 4.77 34.19 8.59
CA ALA A 107 3.46 33.90 8.04
C ALA A 107 3.57 33.66 6.53
N VAL A 108 2.86 32.66 6.04
CA VAL A 108 2.79 32.30 4.62
C VAL A 108 1.34 32.35 4.19
N ASN A 109 1.06 33.03 3.09
CA ASN A 109 -0.28 33.06 2.51
C ASN A 109 -0.44 31.84 1.59
N LEU A 110 -1.40 30.98 1.91
CA LEU A 110 -1.82 29.86 1.06
C LEU A 110 -3.01 30.31 0.21
N GLN A 111 -2.89 30.19 -1.11
CA GLN A 111 -4.02 30.43 -2.00
C GLN A 111 -4.85 29.15 -2.15
N VAL A 112 -6.14 29.23 -1.82
CA VAL A 112 -7.11 28.14 -1.93
C VAL A 112 -8.29 28.63 -2.76
N GLY A 113 -8.27 28.33 -4.06
CA GLY A 113 -9.19 28.96 -5.01
C GLY A 113 -9.03 30.48 -5.01
N ASP A 114 -10.12 31.21 -4.84
CA ASP A 114 -10.13 32.68 -4.77
C ASP A 114 -9.82 33.21 -3.36
N GLN A 115 -9.65 32.34 -2.38
CA GLN A 115 -9.38 32.72 -0.99
C GLN A 115 -7.89 32.68 -0.69
N THR A 116 -7.42 33.69 0.04
CA THR A 116 -6.08 33.71 0.63
C THR A 116 -6.19 33.36 2.12
N VAL A 117 -5.59 32.24 2.51
CA VAL A 117 -5.58 31.75 3.89
C VAL A 117 -4.18 32.01 4.50
N PRO A 118 -4.05 32.89 5.50
CA PRO A 118 -2.77 33.09 6.18
C PRO A 118 -2.46 31.91 7.10
N ILE A 119 -1.32 31.26 6.87
CA ILE A 119 -0.74 30.28 7.78
C ILE A 119 0.27 31.01 8.65
N LEU A 120 -0.03 31.15 9.94
CA LEU A 120 0.82 31.84 10.91
C LEU A 120 2.14 31.08 11.14
N PRO A 121 3.18 31.75 11.67
CA PRO A 121 4.43 31.10 12.02
C PRO A 121 4.25 29.96 13.03
N ASP A 122 5.12 28.95 12.93
CA ASP A 122 5.21 27.83 13.88
C ASP A 122 3.89 27.05 14.08
N ILE A 123 3.06 26.99 13.03
CA ILE A 123 1.81 26.23 12.99
C ILE A 123 2.04 24.87 12.32
N GLU A 124 1.59 23.82 13.00
CA GLU A 124 1.57 22.47 12.45
C GLU A 124 0.29 22.26 11.66
N ALA A 125 0.46 21.89 10.39
CA ALA A 125 -0.62 21.53 9.51
C ALA A 125 -0.48 20.04 9.15
N PHE A 126 -1.59 19.32 9.22
CA PHE A 126 -1.70 17.93 8.79
C PHE A 126 -2.67 17.85 7.60
N PRO A 127 -2.18 17.91 6.36
CA PRO A 127 -3.00 17.58 5.20
C PRO A 127 -3.53 16.14 5.35
N ASN A 128 -4.86 16.00 5.36
CA ASN A 128 -5.53 14.72 5.46
C ASN A 128 -5.45 13.97 4.12
N LEU A 129 -4.48 13.05 4.01
CA LEU A 129 -4.26 12.28 2.80
C LEU A 129 -5.42 11.33 2.52
N LEU A 130 -5.88 10.59 3.54
CA LEU A 130 -6.99 9.64 3.38
C LEU A 130 -8.26 10.36 2.90
N GLY A 131 -8.54 11.55 3.46
CA GLY A 131 -9.66 12.39 3.02
C GLY A 131 -9.56 12.75 1.54
N ILE A 132 -8.39 13.19 1.06
CA ILE A 132 -8.18 13.52 -0.36
C ILE A 132 -8.30 12.28 -1.26
N GLN A 133 -7.75 11.14 -0.82
CA GLN A 133 -7.79 9.88 -1.59
C GLN A 133 -9.18 9.26 -1.67
N THR A 134 -10.10 9.61 -0.76
CA THR A 134 -11.45 9.04 -0.69
C THR A 134 -12.56 10.04 -0.99
N ASP A 135 -12.21 11.31 -1.24
CA ASP A 135 -13.19 12.35 -1.55
C ASP A 135 -13.91 12.06 -2.87
N ALA A 136 -15.22 11.89 -2.79
CA ALA A 136 -16.06 11.57 -3.94
C ALA A 136 -16.05 12.66 -5.03
N ARG A 137 -15.65 13.89 -4.71
CA ARG A 137 -15.49 14.97 -5.71
C ARG A 137 -14.39 14.67 -6.72
N TYR A 138 -13.35 13.95 -6.31
CA TYR A 138 -12.21 13.60 -7.17
C TYR A 138 -12.30 12.16 -7.67
N TRP A 139 -12.81 11.24 -6.84
CA TRP A 139 -12.74 9.79 -7.11
C TRP A 139 -14.10 9.13 -7.41
N GLY A 140 -15.22 9.82 -7.16
CA GLY A 140 -16.56 9.22 -7.20
C GLY A 140 -16.85 8.35 -5.97
N ARG A 141 -18.01 7.68 -5.94
CA ARG A 141 -18.45 6.86 -4.79
C ARG A 141 -18.11 5.36 -4.89
N ALA A 142 -17.66 4.88 -6.04
CA ALA A 142 -17.45 3.45 -6.29
C ALA A 142 -15.96 3.08 -6.21
N LEU A 143 -15.69 1.85 -5.77
CA LEU A 143 -14.39 1.19 -5.93
C LEU A 143 -14.05 1.15 -7.43
N ARG A 144 -12.90 1.71 -7.82
CA ARG A 144 -12.50 1.83 -9.22
C ARG A 144 -11.13 1.19 -9.43
N VAL A 145 -11.12 -0.13 -9.53
CA VAL A 145 -9.90 -0.85 -9.93
C VAL A 145 -9.50 -0.50 -11.39
N ALA A 146 -10.44 -0.01 -12.20
CA ALA A 146 -10.24 0.17 -13.64
C ALA A 146 -9.79 1.57 -14.11
N ALA A 147 -9.35 2.49 -13.24
CA ALA A 147 -8.97 3.83 -13.70
C ALA A 147 -7.79 4.43 -12.94
N VAL A 148 -6.59 3.88 -13.14
CA VAL A 148 -5.34 4.62 -12.86
C VAL A 148 -5.09 5.62 -13.99
N ALA A 149 -6.01 6.56 -14.14
CA ALA A 149 -5.85 7.76 -14.96
C ALA A 149 -6.26 8.99 -14.14
N VAL A 150 -5.99 8.95 -12.84
CA VAL A 150 -6.18 10.10 -11.98
C VAL A 150 -4.88 10.89 -11.95
N ASP A 151 -5.00 12.20 -12.13
CA ASP A 151 -3.88 13.14 -12.11
C ASP A 151 -2.92 12.77 -10.97
N SER A 152 -1.65 12.57 -11.31
CA SER A 152 -0.55 12.31 -10.38
C SER A 152 -0.48 13.29 -9.20
N THR A 153 -1.14 14.46 -9.30
CA THR A 153 -1.30 15.42 -8.20
C THR A 153 -2.17 14.91 -7.06
N LEU A 154 -3.20 14.11 -7.34
CA LEU A 154 -4.16 13.59 -6.35
C LEU A 154 -3.58 12.43 -5.55
N TRP A 155 -2.55 11.78 -6.06
CA TRP A 155 -1.89 10.65 -5.40
C TRP A 155 -1.12 11.01 -4.13
N GLY A 156 -1.07 12.31 -3.76
CA GLY A 156 -0.81 12.84 -2.40
C GLY A 156 0.57 12.56 -1.79
N SER A 157 1.23 11.53 -2.30
CA SER A 157 2.56 11.10 -2.00
C SER A 157 3.50 11.89 -2.93
N TRP A 158 3.73 13.12 -2.48
CA TRP A 158 5.05 13.75 -2.52
C TRP A 158 5.54 14.39 -3.83
N ARG A 159 5.01 15.57 -4.14
CA ARG A 159 5.78 16.58 -4.88
C ARG A 159 6.69 17.38 -3.95
N GLY A 160 7.92 17.64 -4.38
CA GLY A 160 8.89 18.48 -3.67
C GLY A 160 9.93 17.70 -2.84
N ARG A 161 10.60 18.39 -1.92
CA ARG A 161 11.82 17.90 -1.22
C ARG A 161 11.59 16.71 -0.28
N ALA A 162 10.34 16.39 0.04
CA ALA A 162 10.00 15.28 0.92
C ALA A 162 9.57 14.02 0.16
N LYS A 163 9.88 13.91 -1.15
CA LYS A 163 9.46 12.76 -1.95
C LYS A 163 9.83 11.41 -1.34
N CYS A 164 8.87 10.49 -1.24
CA CYS A 164 9.14 9.11 -0.84
C CYS A 164 10.18 8.54 -1.78
N VAL A 165 11.34 8.22 -1.21
CA VAL A 165 12.48 7.67 -1.95
C VAL A 165 12.20 6.22 -2.38
N GLY A 166 11.39 5.51 -1.60
CA GLY A 166 11.02 4.10 -1.83
C GLY A 166 9.83 3.87 -2.77
N GLU A 167 9.21 4.92 -3.34
CA GLU A 167 7.97 4.77 -4.14
C GLU A 167 8.10 3.72 -5.24
N LYS A 168 9.14 3.84 -6.09
CA LYS A 168 9.35 2.90 -7.20
C LYS A 168 9.70 1.50 -6.71
N PHE A 169 10.48 1.41 -5.64
CA PHE A 169 10.86 0.12 -5.05
C PHE A 169 9.61 -0.62 -4.54
N SER A 170 8.79 0.08 -3.75
CA SER A 170 7.55 -0.46 -3.19
C SER A 170 6.53 -0.86 -4.26
N GLN A 171 6.39 -0.09 -5.35
CA GLN A 171 5.51 -0.47 -6.45
C GLN A 171 5.97 -1.76 -7.13
N VAL A 172 7.28 -1.91 -7.38
CA VAL A 172 7.80 -3.14 -7.99
C VAL A 172 7.66 -4.31 -7.03
N GLU A 173 8.03 -4.14 -5.76
CA GLU A 173 7.93 -5.17 -4.73
C GLU A 173 6.48 -5.64 -4.55
N GLY A 174 5.55 -4.71 -4.35
CA GLY A 174 4.12 -5.01 -4.16
C GLY A 174 3.53 -5.73 -5.37
N VAL A 175 3.80 -5.24 -6.59
CA VAL A 175 3.34 -5.90 -7.82
C VAL A 175 3.97 -7.26 -8.00
N ALA A 176 5.27 -7.41 -7.72
CA ALA A 176 5.95 -8.68 -7.86
C ALA A 176 5.40 -9.72 -6.88
N VAL A 177 5.19 -9.36 -5.61
CA VAL A 177 4.61 -10.25 -4.60
C VAL A 177 3.20 -10.67 -5.00
N LEU A 178 2.33 -9.72 -5.36
CA LEU A 178 0.95 -10.03 -5.78
C LEU A 178 0.92 -10.93 -7.01
N ALA A 179 1.71 -10.59 -8.03
CA ALA A 179 1.76 -11.36 -9.27
C ALA A 179 2.30 -12.77 -9.03
N ARG A 180 3.34 -12.89 -8.21
CA ARG A 180 3.97 -14.19 -7.91
C ARG A 180 3.04 -15.10 -7.13
N LEU A 181 2.37 -14.54 -6.13
CA LEU A 181 1.40 -15.28 -5.34
C LEU A 181 0.25 -15.75 -6.22
N LEU A 182 -0.34 -14.85 -7.00
CA LEU A 182 -1.57 -15.11 -7.74
C LEU A 182 -1.35 -15.76 -9.10
N HIS A 183 -0.11 -15.96 -9.51
CA HIS A 183 0.22 -16.85 -10.62
C HIS A 183 -0.10 -18.31 -10.26
N HIS A 184 0.17 -18.71 -9.01
CA HIS A 184 0.07 -20.10 -8.56
C HIS A 184 -1.17 -20.37 -7.70
N HIS A 185 -1.87 -19.32 -7.26
CA HIS A 185 -2.85 -19.41 -6.19
C HIS A 185 -4.08 -18.55 -6.43
N GLN A 186 -5.22 -19.01 -5.90
CA GLN A 186 -6.46 -18.26 -5.87
C GLN A 186 -6.91 -18.04 -4.43
N LEU A 187 -6.87 -16.80 -3.98
CA LEU A 187 -7.28 -16.41 -2.63
C LEU A 187 -8.79 -16.29 -2.56
N ARG A 188 -9.42 -16.91 -1.56
CA ARG A 188 -10.85 -16.76 -1.29
C ARG A 188 -11.07 -16.41 0.18
N VAL A 189 -12.19 -15.76 0.48
CA VAL A 189 -12.63 -15.63 1.87
C VAL A 189 -13.07 -17.00 2.38
N GLU A 190 -12.55 -17.41 3.53
CA GLU A 190 -13.03 -18.61 4.22
C GLU A 190 -14.40 -18.30 4.85
N ARG A 191 -15.35 -19.21 4.57
CA ARG A 191 -16.73 -19.11 5.01
C ARG A 191 -16.92 -19.94 6.28
N ASP A 192 -17.67 -19.42 7.23
CA ASP A 192 -18.24 -20.22 8.30
C ASP A 192 -19.37 -21.13 7.77
N ASP A 193 -19.62 -22.26 8.44
CA ASP A 193 -20.60 -23.27 7.98
C ASP A 193 -22.02 -22.71 7.80
N TRP A 194 -22.35 -21.64 8.53
CA TRP A 194 -23.67 -21.04 8.57
C TRP A 194 -23.85 -19.80 7.66
N GLU A 195 -22.80 -19.30 7.01
CA GLU A 195 -22.87 -18.06 6.24
C GLU A 195 -22.81 -18.30 4.72
N THR A 196 -23.51 -17.45 3.94
CA THR A 196 -23.40 -17.48 2.48
C THR A 196 -22.06 -16.88 2.01
N GLY A 197 -21.72 -17.06 0.73
CA GLY A 197 -20.53 -16.41 0.18
C GLY A 197 -20.62 -14.89 0.19
N GLU A 198 -21.83 -14.35 0.03
CA GLU A 198 -22.08 -12.91 0.10
C GLU A 198 -21.96 -12.39 1.54
N ASP A 199 -22.45 -13.14 2.53
CA ASP A 199 -22.31 -12.79 3.95
C ASP A 199 -20.84 -12.78 4.37
N ALA A 200 -20.07 -13.80 3.97
CA ALA A 200 -18.64 -13.89 4.25
C ALA A 200 -17.84 -12.73 3.61
N LYS A 201 -18.21 -12.36 2.37
CA LYS A 201 -17.67 -11.18 1.69
C LYS A 201 -18.02 -9.90 2.45
N ALA A 202 -19.28 -9.69 2.80
CA ALA A 202 -19.73 -8.50 3.53
C ALA A 202 -19.05 -8.38 4.90
N ARG A 203 -18.90 -9.49 5.64
CA ARG A 203 -18.15 -9.57 6.90
C ARG A 203 -16.69 -9.16 6.71
N THR A 204 -16.04 -9.66 5.67
CA THR A 204 -14.64 -9.33 5.36
C THR A 204 -14.47 -7.87 4.98
N LEU A 205 -15.35 -7.32 4.14
CA LEU A 205 -15.34 -5.90 3.79
C LEU A 205 -15.69 -5.00 4.98
N GLY A 206 -16.52 -5.46 5.91
CA GLY A 206 -16.79 -4.78 7.16
C GLY A 206 -15.52 -4.62 8.00
N ARG A 207 -14.69 -5.67 8.08
CA ARG A 207 -13.41 -5.65 8.80
C ARG A 207 -12.35 -4.75 8.16
N LEU A 208 -12.35 -4.63 6.84
CA LEU A 208 -11.46 -3.69 6.15
C LEU A 208 -11.63 -2.25 6.63
N ASN A 209 -12.84 -1.88 7.07
CA ASN A 209 -13.14 -0.54 7.58
C ASN A 209 -12.95 -0.40 9.10
N ASP A 210 -12.73 -1.50 9.81
CA ASP A 210 -12.38 -1.49 11.24
C ASP A 210 -10.87 -1.24 11.37
N VAL A 211 -10.48 0.03 11.25
CA VAL A 211 -9.07 0.46 11.22
C VAL A 211 -8.76 1.41 12.35
N ASN A 212 -7.53 1.33 12.86
CA ASN A 212 -6.94 2.35 13.73
C ASN A 212 -5.85 3.13 12.98
N ASN A 213 -5.57 4.34 13.47
CA ASN A 213 -4.56 5.24 12.93
C ASN A 213 -3.55 5.65 14.02
N ASN A 214 -3.02 4.65 14.75
CA ASN A 214 -1.99 4.87 15.77
C ASN A 214 -0.60 4.94 15.10
N SER A 215 -0.34 6.04 14.39
CA SER A 215 0.83 6.34 13.54
C SER A 215 0.75 5.82 12.11
N LEU A 216 0.20 4.62 11.89
CA LEU A 216 -0.09 4.06 10.57
C LEU A 216 -1.51 3.48 10.56
N LEU A 217 -2.15 3.49 9.39
CA LEU A 217 -3.42 2.84 9.19
C LEU A 217 -3.25 1.33 9.30
N ARG A 218 -3.92 0.68 10.27
CA ARG A 218 -3.89 -0.77 10.45
C ARG A 218 -5.30 -1.30 10.69
N MET A 219 -5.60 -2.49 10.17
CA MET A 219 -6.83 -3.19 10.55
C MET A 219 -6.76 -3.58 12.03
N ASN A 220 -7.85 -3.32 12.75
CA ASN A 220 -8.06 -3.89 14.07
C ASN A 220 -8.36 -5.38 13.92
N HIS A 221 -7.86 -6.18 14.86
CA HIS A 221 -8.15 -7.62 14.92
C HIS A 221 -7.90 -8.36 13.61
N ALA A 222 -6.81 -8.02 12.91
CA ALA A 222 -6.47 -8.61 11.63
C ALA A 222 -6.41 -10.15 11.71
N GLU A 223 -6.00 -10.72 12.86
CA GLU A 223 -6.00 -12.16 13.17
C GLU A 223 -7.32 -12.89 12.93
N ARG A 224 -8.42 -12.16 12.94
CA ARG A 224 -9.74 -12.75 12.75
C ARG A 224 -10.05 -12.99 11.29
N LEU A 225 -9.33 -12.38 10.35
CA LEU A 225 -9.51 -12.59 8.91
C LEU A 225 -9.21 -14.05 8.57
N LYS A 226 -10.17 -14.68 7.93
CA LYS A 226 -10.09 -16.06 7.50
C LYS A 226 -10.02 -16.09 5.98
N LEU A 227 -8.86 -16.42 5.45
CA LEU A 227 -8.60 -16.49 4.01
C LEU A 227 -8.21 -17.93 3.69
N GLN A 228 -8.86 -18.51 2.70
CA GLN A 228 -8.54 -19.86 2.21
C GLN A 228 -7.82 -19.77 0.86
N ASN A 229 -6.96 -20.74 0.59
CA ASN A 229 -6.42 -20.98 -0.74
C ASN A 229 -6.53 -22.46 -1.07
N GLU A 230 -6.63 -22.78 -2.35
CA GLU A 230 -6.70 -24.15 -2.85
C GLU A 230 -5.33 -24.86 -2.80
N TYR A 231 -4.22 -24.11 -2.59
CA TYR A 231 -2.85 -24.65 -2.42
C TYR A 231 -2.05 -23.89 -1.33
N ASN A 232 -0.96 -24.47 -0.82
CA ASN A 232 -0.33 -24.09 0.46
C ASN A 232 0.37 -22.69 0.46
N VAL A 233 -0.34 -21.59 0.78
CA VAL A 233 0.19 -20.20 0.84
C VAL A 233 1.08 -19.95 2.05
N ALA A 234 0.88 -20.71 3.14
CA ALA A 234 1.60 -20.52 4.39
C ALA A 234 3.12 -20.58 4.19
N MET A 235 3.59 -21.42 3.27
CA MET A 235 5.02 -21.56 2.96
C MET A 235 5.61 -20.34 2.22
N PHE A 236 4.81 -19.62 1.42
CA PHE A 236 5.29 -18.47 0.63
C PHE A 236 5.30 -17.17 1.45
N VAL A 237 4.40 -17.03 2.42
CA VAL A 237 4.42 -15.87 3.34
C VAL A 237 5.41 -16.07 4.50
N ALA A 238 5.64 -17.32 4.92
CA ALA A 238 6.72 -17.66 5.85
C ALA A 238 8.12 -17.31 5.29
N LEU A 239 8.31 -17.35 3.96
CA LEU A 239 9.56 -16.95 3.29
C LEU A 239 9.87 -15.44 3.41
N PHE A 240 8.91 -14.60 3.76
CA PHE A 240 9.11 -13.16 3.95
C PHE A 240 9.43 -12.76 5.40
N GLU A 241 9.63 -13.72 6.33
CA GLU A 241 9.96 -13.48 7.75
C GLU A 241 9.17 -12.32 8.38
N ILE A 242 7.89 -12.14 8.03
CA ILE A 242 7.03 -11.16 8.69
C ILE A 242 6.67 -11.76 10.05
N PRO A 243 7.28 -11.33 11.17
CA PRO A 243 7.01 -11.92 12.46
C PRO A 243 5.55 -11.61 12.79
N ASN A 244 4.76 -12.62 13.17
CA ASN A 244 3.32 -12.56 13.47
C ASN A 244 2.34 -12.59 12.27
N PHE A 245 2.75 -12.91 11.04
CA PHE A 245 1.77 -13.08 9.94
C PHE A 245 0.86 -14.31 10.15
N GLU A 246 1.39 -15.43 10.64
CA GLU A 246 0.58 -16.63 10.97
C GLU A 246 -0.43 -16.37 12.09
N SER A 247 -0.10 -15.51 13.06
CA SER A 247 -1.07 -15.09 14.07
C SER A 247 -2.08 -14.08 13.55
N THR A 248 -1.87 -13.51 12.36
CA THR A 248 -2.70 -12.44 11.77
C THR A 248 -3.67 -12.97 10.70
N PHE A 249 -3.54 -14.21 10.25
CA PHE A 249 -4.53 -14.83 9.38
C PHE A 249 -4.76 -16.28 9.80
N SER A 250 -6.01 -16.65 10.07
CA SER A 250 -6.38 -18.06 10.10
C SER A 250 -6.51 -18.50 8.64
N ILE A 251 -5.43 -19.03 8.07
CA ILE A 251 -5.46 -19.68 6.76
C ILE A 251 -5.68 -21.18 7.03
N ARG A 252 -6.90 -21.67 6.80
CA ARG A 252 -7.16 -23.11 6.87
C ARG A 252 -6.66 -23.81 5.61
N ILE A 253 -5.95 -24.91 5.85
CA ILE A 253 -5.47 -25.90 4.87
C ILE A 253 -6.61 -26.85 4.54
#